data_AF-A0A8S0UKR8-F1
#
_entry.id   AF-A0A8S0UKR8-F1
#
_cell.length_a   1.000
_cell.length_b   1.000
_cell.length_c   1.000
_cell.angle_alpha   90.00
_cell.angle_beta   90.00
_cell.angle_gamma   90.00
#
_symmetry.space_group_name_H-M   'P 1'
#
loop_
_entity.id
_entity.type
_entity.pdbx_description
1 polymer ?
#
loop_
_entity_poly.entity_id
_entity_poly.type
_entity_poly.pdbx_seq_one_letter_code
_entity_poly.pdbx_strand_id
1 'polypeptide(L)'
;MMMVSGSRRVSVGGSALIRWLYVATGAKVPYIREGRSNSKFELDGCIRELRKYRRYDYALEIIEWMKVRKINFSLRDYAVHLDLIGKVNGIAAAESYFEGLLPAAKNHRTYGVLLNSYCVEKMADKAVGLFEKMDEMNMISKVLPFNNLMSLYMRSEKPEGVLLLREEMKKRDIQPDTFTYTILMHSYSRLNDIEGAERVFEEIKRENAKVCDWTTYSNLAVLYVKAGLHEKTELALKMLEQEMGPRNCEAYHFLISLDANL
;
A
#
# COMPACT_ATOMS: atom_id res chain seq x y z
N MET A 1 17.54 20.87 -64.08
CA MET A 1 18.91 21.31 -63.73
C MET A 1 18.97 21.45 -62.22
N MET A 2 19.32 20.36 -61.54
CA MET A 2 19.49 20.28 -60.09
C MET A 2 20.95 20.59 -59.77
N MET A 3 21.21 21.54 -58.88
CA MET A 3 22.46 21.64 -58.14
C MET A 3 22.19 21.44 -56.65
N VAL A 4 23.07 20.65 -56.06
CA VAL A 4 23.17 20.26 -54.65
C VAL A 4 24.03 21.27 -53.91
N SER A 5 23.65 21.65 -52.70
CA SER A 5 24.52 21.82 -51.51
C SER A 5 23.57 22.08 -50.32
N GLY A 6 23.60 21.43 -49.18
CA GLY A 6 24.68 20.72 -48.49
C GLY A 6 24.86 21.41 -47.14
N SER A 7 24.31 20.84 -46.06
CA SER A 7 25.10 20.51 -44.86
C SER A 7 24.22 19.95 -43.74
N ARG A 8 24.71 18.84 -43.19
CA ARG A 8 24.19 18.15 -42.01
C ARG A 8 24.43 18.99 -40.76
N ARG A 9 23.46 19.06 -39.86
CA ARG A 9 23.71 19.03 -38.42
C ARG A 9 22.97 17.84 -37.83
N VAL A 10 23.76 16.91 -37.30
CA VAL A 10 23.30 15.81 -36.46
C VAL A 10 22.92 16.40 -35.10
N SER A 11 21.68 16.17 -34.66
CA SER A 11 21.26 16.37 -33.27
C SER A 11 20.62 15.06 -32.81
N VAL A 12 21.35 14.37 -31.95
CA VAL A 12 21.03 13.08 -31.35
C VAL A 12 19.92 13.25 -30.31
N GLY A 13 18.99 12.29 -30.27
CA GLY A 13 18.22 11.95 -29.07
C GLY A 13 16.88 12.64 -28.92
N GLY A 14 15.79 11.88 -29.06
CA GLY A 14 14.46 12.33 -28.64
C GLY A 14 13.27 11.72 -29.37
N SER A 15 13.47 10.89 -30.39
CA SER A 15 12.41 10.53 -31.36
C SER A 15 11.82 9.12 -31.21
N ALA A 16 11.88 8.49 -30.03
CA ALA A 16 11.33 7.13 -29.82
C ALA A 16 10.19 7.04 -28.78
N LEU A 17 10.02 8.00 -27.88
CA LEU A 17 9.15 7.83 -26.70
C LEU A 17 7.64 7.98 -26.93
N ILE A 18 7.17 8.44 -28.10
CA ILE A 18 5.73 8.76 -28.33
C ILE A 18 5.13 8.01 -29.53
N ARG A 19 5.70 6.88 -29.97
CA ARG A 19 5.19 6.18 -31.18
C ARG A 19 4.41 4.88 -30.99
N TRP A 20 4.14 4.41 -29.76
CA TRP A 20 3.45 3.13 -29.56
C TRP A 20 2.33 3.12 -28.49
N LEU A 21 1.50 4.16 -28.43
CA LEU A 21 0.27 4.14 -27.61
C LEU A 21 -0.98 4.05 -28.50
N TYR A 22 -1.18 2.91 -29.18
CA TYR A 22 -2.47 2.61 -29.82
C TYR A 22 -2.97 1.17 -29.75
N VAL A 23 -2.35 0.28 -28.95
CA VAL A 23 -2.85 -1.11 -28.82
C VAL A 23 -2.82 -1.51 -27.36
N ALA A 24 -3.92 -1.28 -26.62
CA ALA A 24 -4.36 -2.13 -25.49
C ALA A 24 -5.51 -1.54 -24.65
N THR A 25 -5.77 -0.23 -24.68
CA THR A 25 -6.78 0.35 -23.78
C THR A 25 -7.68 1.31 -24.52
N GLY A 26 -8.94 0.91 -24.76
CA GLY A 26 -10.03 1.76 -25.25
C GLY A 26 -10.46 2.85 -24.26
N ALA A 27 -9.53 3.42 -23.50
CA ALA A 27 -9.73 4.53 -22.59
C ALA A 27 -8.68 5.61 -22.89
N LYS A 28 -9.15 6.83 -23.10
CA LYS A 28 -8.36 8.02 -23.47
C LYS A 28 -7.29 8.30 -22.40
N VAL A 29 -6.03 7.88 -22.65
CA VAL A 29 -4.88 8.55 -22.05
C VAL A 29 -4.69 9.84 -22.85
N PRO A 30 -4.74 11.03 -22.23
CA PRO A 30 -4.55 12.26 -22.97
C PRO A 30 -3.14 12.28 -23.55
N TYR A 31 -3.11 12.36 -24.87
CA TYR A 31 -1.94 12.58 -25.69
C TYR A 31 -1.03 13.66 -25.07
N ILE A 32 0.19 13.31 -24.68
CA ILE A 32 1.27 14.30 -24.54
C ILE A 32 1.78 14.56 -25.96
N ARG A 33 0.95 15.19 -26.80
CA ARG A 33 1.37 15.75 -28.09
C ARG A 33 1.85 17.17 -27.82
N GLU A 34 3.01 17.48 -28.40
CA GLU A 34 3.66 18.79 -28.38
C GLU A 34 2.63 19.93 -28.54
N GLY A 35 2.61 20.86 -27.58
CA GLY A 35 1.90 22.13 -27.71
C GLY A 35 0.81 22.44 -26.68
N ARG A 36 0.36 21.49 -25.85
CA ARG A 36 -0.50 21.82 -24.69
C ARG A 36 0.34 22.00 -23.43
N SER A 37 0.26 23.18 -22.82
CA SER A 37 0.74 23.42 -21.45
C SER A 37 -0.20 22.70 -20.49
N ASN A 38 0.07 21.41 -20.23
CA ASN A 38 -0.70 20.67 -19.22
C ASN A 38 -0.42 21.28 -17.85
N SER A 39 -1.49 21.62 -17.12
CA SER A 39 -1.36 22.13 -15.77
C SER A 39 -0.78 21.04 -14.86
N LYS A 40 0.03 21.41 -13.87
CA LYS A 40 0.53 20.47 -12.85
C LYS A 40 -0.61 19.62 -12.25
N PHE A 41 -1.76 20.24 -12.03
CA PHE A 41 -2.94 19.58 -11.50
C PHE A 41 -3.47 18.44 -12.39
N GLU A 42 -3.43 18.61 -13.71
CA GLU A 42 -3.87 17.59 -14.67
C GLU A 42 -2.91 16.40 -14.67
N LEU A 43 -1.59 16.67 -14.60
CA LEU A 43 -0.56 15.64 -14.54
C LEU A 43 -0.63 14.85 -13.23
N ASP A 44 -0.83 15.52 -12.09
CA ASP A 44 -1.05 14.87 -10.79
C ASP A 44 -2.32 13.98 -10.82
N GLY A 45 -3.36 14.43 -11.53
CA GLY A 45 -4.56 13.65 -11.80
C GLY A 45 -4.28 12.38 -12.60
N CYS A 46 -3.53 12.49 -13.70
CA CYS A 46 -3.11 11.34 -14.51
C CYS A 46 -2.26 10.35 -13.71
N ILE A 47 -1.28 10.83 -12.95
CA ILE A 47 -0.42 9.97 -12.11
C ILE A 47 -1.27 9.22 -11.09
N ARG A 48 -2.24 9.88 -10.44
CA ARG A 48 -3.13 9.24 -9.47
C ARG A 48 -3.97 8.14 -10.10
N GLU A 49 -4.58 8.39 -11.26
CA GLU A 49 -5.37 7.37 -11.96
C GLU A 49 -4.50 6.20 -12.43
N LEU A 50 -3.34 6.46 -13.02
CA LEU A 50 -2.43 5.39 -13.44
C LEU A 50 -1.96 4.52 -12.27
N ARG A 51 -1.65 5.14 -11.12
CA ARG A 51 -1.31 4.41 -9.89
C ARG A 51 -2.47 3.56 -9.37
N LYS A 52 -3.70 4.06 -9.46
CA LYS A 52 -4.92 3.31 -9.08
C LYS A 52 -5.09 2.05 -9.93
N TYR A 53 -4.83 2.14 -11.24
CA TYR A 53 -4.89 1.01 -12.17
C TYR A 53 -3.57 0.22 -12.28
N ARG A 54 -2.63 0.41 -11.34
CA ARG A 54 -1.33 -0.28 -11.28
C ARG A 54 -0.46 -0.12 -12.53
N ARG A 55 -0.67 0.93 -13.32
CA ARG A 55 0.11 1.30 -14.50
C ARG A 55 1.30 2.16 -14.07
N TYR A 56 2.21 1.59 -13.27
CA TYR A 56 3.29 2.33 -12.63
C TYR A 56 4.33 2.85 -13.62
N ASP A 57 4.63 2.12 -14.69
CA ASP A 57 5.61 2.51 -15.72
C ASP A 57 5.22 3.85 -16.36
N TYR A 58 3.96 3.95 -16.82
CA TYR A 58 3.42 5.17 -17.42
C TYR A 58 3.34 6.33 -16.42
N ALA A 59 3.03 6.04 -15.15
CA ALA A 59 3.03 7.06 -14.11
C ALA A 59 4.46 7.59 -13.84
N LEU A 60 5.46 6.72 -13.91
CA LEU A 60 6.87 7.09 -13.78
C LEU A 60 7.33 7.95 -14.96
N GLU A 61 6.98 7.59 -16.20
CA GLU A 61 7.28 8.40 -17.38
C GLU A 61 6.74 9.82 -17.26
N ILE A 62 5.50 9.98 -16.76
CA ILE A 62 4.89 11.31 -16.58
C ILE A 62 5.64 12.13 -15.52
N ILE A 63 5.99 11.55 -14.37
CA ILE A 63 6.68 12.30 -13.30
C ILE A 63 8.12 12.65 -13.70
N GLU A 64 8.81 11.78 -14.45
CA GLU A 64 10.12 12.07 -15.02
C GLU A 64 10.03 13.18 -16.07
N TRP A 65 9.00 13.16 -16.91
CA TRP A 65 8.72 14.23 -17.87
C TRP A 65 8.44 15.57 -17.16
N MET A 66 7.74 15.57 -16.03
CA MET A 66 7.54 16.77 -15.20
C MET A 66 8.87 17.32 -14.67
N LYS A 67 9.80 16.44 -14.29
CA LYS A 67 11.15 16.81 -13.83
C LYS A 67 11.98 17.44 -14.95
N VAL A 68 11.96 16.88 -16.17
CA VAL A 68 12.67 17.42 -17.34
C VAL A 68 12.18 18.83 -17.69
N ARG A 69 10.87 19.09 -17.56
CA ARG A 69 10.30 20.43 -17.76
C ARG A 69 10.47 21.39 -16.58
N LYS A 70 11.20 20.98 -15.52
CA LYS A 70 11.41 21.78 -14.30
C LYS A 70 10.10 22.28 -13.68
N ILE A 71 9.04 21.46 -13.73
CA ILE A 71 7.81 21.75 -13.00
C ILE A 71 8.13 21.65 -11.51
N ASN A 72 7.68 22.63 -10.71
CA ASN A 72 7.98 22.65 -9.28
C ASN A 72 7.34 21.47 -8.54
N PHE A 73 8.19 20.62 -7.95
CA PHE A 73 7.77 19.48 -7.13
C PHE A 73 7.44 19.94 -5.72
N SER A 74 6.29 19.49 -5.24
CA SER A 74 5.91 19.53 -3.83
C SER A 74 6.58 18.38 -3.07
N LEU A 75 6.61 18.46 -1.74
CA LEU A 75 7.09 17.36 -0.89
C LEU A 75 6.33 16.04 -1.13
N ARG A 76 5.06 16.12 -1.56
CA ARG A 76 4.26 14.95 -1.94
C ARG A 76 4.78 14.32 -3.22
N ASP A 77 5.20 15.12 -4.19
CA ASP A 77 5.61 14.65 -5.51
C ASP A 77 6.90 13.84 -5.40
N TYR A 78 7.83 14.22 -4.51
CA TYR A 78 9.02 13.42 -4.20
C TYR A 78 8.68 12.05 -3.61
N ALA A 79 7.68 11.96 -2.72
CA ALA A 79 7.23 10.70 -2.16
C ALA A 79 6.52 9.82 -3.21
N VAL A 80 5.73 10.42 -4.10
CA VAL A 80 5.09 9.70 -5.21
C VAL A 80 6.13 9.18 -6.20
N HIS A 81 7.14 9.99 -6.52
CA HIS A 81 8.24 9.59 -7.40
C HIS A 81 9.03 8.42 -6.80
N LEU A 82 9.34 8.48 -5.50
CA LEU A 82 10.00 7.40 -4.78
C LEU A 82 9.18 6.09 -4.84
N ASP A 83 7.86 6.17 -4.60
CA ASP A 83 6.96 5.00 -4.68
C ASP A 83 6.94 4.40 -6.09
N LEU A 84 6.92 5.24 -7.12
CA LEU A 84 6.94 4.80 -8.52
C LEU A 84 8.28 4.16 -8.90
N ILE A 85 9.41 4.77 -8.54
CA ILE A 85 10.74 4.19 -8.77
C ILE A 85 10.83 2.82 -8.09
N GLY A 86 10.38 2.70 -6.84
CA GLY A 86 10.41 1.43 -6.11
C GLY A 86 9.59 0.33 -6.78
N LYS A 87 8.42 0.68 -7.35
CA LYS A 87 7.53 -0.27 -8.00
C LYS A 87 7.96 -0.69 -9.40
N VAL A 88 8.63 0.18 -10.14
CA VAL A 88 9.04 -0.06 -11.54
C VAL A 88 10.48 -0.57 -11.61
N ASN A 89 11.40 0.10 -10.92
CA ASN A 89 12.84 -0.14 -10.99
C ASN A 89 13.38 -0.93 -9.79
N GLY A 90 12.52 -1.27 -8.83
CA GLY A 90 12.87 -2.05 -7.65
C GLY A 90 13.42 -1.22 -6.48
N ILE A 91 13.59 -1.88 -5.34
CA ILE A 91 13.93 -1.24 -4.07
C ILE A 91 15.31 -0.58 -4.07
N ALA A 92 16.31 -1.16 -4.76
CA ALA A 92 17.65 -0.59 -4.85
C ALA A 92 17.65 0.78 -5.55
N ALA A 93 16.85 0.93 -6.61
CA ALA A 93 16.69 2.22 -7.30
C ALA A 93 15.96 3.24 -6.40
N ALA A 94 14.98 2.80 -5.62
CA ALA A 94 14.30 3.67 -4.66
C ALA A 94 15.24 4.14 -3.55
N GLU A 95 16.09 3.28 -3.01
CA GLU A 95 17.13 3.64 -2.03
C GLU A 95 18.10 4.67 -2.61
N SER A 96 18.62 4.42 -3.82
CA SER A 96 19.52 5.36 -4.49
C SER A 96 18.87 6.72 -4.73
N TYR A 97 17.58 6.74 -5.11
CA TYR A 97 16.83 7.98 -5.29
C TYR A 97 16.60 8.68 -3.94
N PHE A 98 16.21 7.95 -2.91
CA PHE A 98 16.00 8.47 -1.57
C PHE A 98 17.28 9.11 -1.03
N GLU A 99 18.43 8.46 -1.17
CA GLU A 99 19.69 9.02 -0.69
C GLU A 99 20.10 10.30 -1.41
N GLY A 100 19.82 10.38 -2.70
CA GLY A 100 20.03 11.60 -3.50
C GLY A 100 19.03 12.73 -3.23
N LEU A 101 18.00 12.54 -2.39
CA LEU A 101 17.07 13.61 -2.02
C LEU A 101 17.74 14.65 -1.14
N LEU A 102 17.38 15.92 -1.36
CA LEU A 102 17.72 17.02 -0.46
C LEU A 102 17.21 16.72 0.96
N PRO A 103 17.92 17.13 2.03
CA PRO A 103 17.47 16.92 3.40
C PRO A 103 16.04 17.41 3.68
N ALA A 104 15.65 18.56 3.09
CA ALA A 104 14.29 19.10 3.22
C ALA A 104 13.21 18.22 2.57
N ALA A 105 13.56 17.41 1.58
CA ALA A 105 12.65 16.46 0.93
C ALA A 105 12.53 15.14 1.70
N LYS A 106 13.50 14.79 2.56
CA LYS A 106 13.47 13.61 3.45
C LYS A 106 12.57 13.86 4.67
N ASN A 107 11.27 13.65 4.50
CA ASN A 107 10.25 13.87 5.54
C ASN A 107 9.41 12.60 5.81
N HIS A 108 8.45 12.68 6.74
CA HIS A 108 7.59 11.56 7.14
C HIS A 108 6.93 10.82 5.96
N ARG A 109 6.67 11.50 4.82
CA ARG A 109 6.06 10.87 3.63
C ARG A 109 7.07 10.05 2.84
N THR A 110 8.26 10.58 2.56
CA THR A 110 9.29 9.84 1.80
C THR A 110 9.83 8.67 2.63
N TYR A 111 10.03 8.88 3.92
CA TYR A 111 10.38 7.81 4.85
C TYR A 111 9.27 6.75 4.94
N GLY A 112 8.01 7.17 5.05
CA GLY A 112 6.87 6.25 5.07
C GLY A 112 6.71 5.43 3.79
N VAL A 113 7.01 6.00 2.62
CA VAL A 113 7.04 5.27 1.35
C VAL A 113 8.15 4.23 1.34
N LEU A 114 9.37 4.60 1.75
CA LEU A 114 10.50 3.67 1.80
C LEU A 114 10.24 2.52 2.80
N LEU A 115 9.68 2.84 3.98
CA LEU A 115 9.26 1.86 4.97
C LEU A 115 8.23 0.89 4.39
N ASN A 116 7.20 1.41 3.72
CA ASN A 116 6.20 0.57 3.06
C ASN A 116 6.85 -0.35 2.03
N SER A 117 7.79 0.15 1.22
CA SER A 117 8.52 -0.67 0.24
C SER A 117 9.34 -1.78 0.92
N TYR A 118 10.09 -1.49 1.98
CA TYR A 118 10.80 -2.54 2.73
C TYR A 118 9.86 -3.58 3.33
N CYS A 119 8.72 -3.14 3.87
CA CYS A 119 7.71 -4.07 4.35
C CYS A 119 7.20 -4.95 3.22
N VAL A 120 6.80 -4.37 2.08
CA VAL A 120 6.25 -5.13 0.93
C VAL A 120 7.25 -6.18 0.45
N GLU A 121 8.53 -5.81 0.29
CA GLU A 121 9.63 -6.68 -0.13
C GLU A 121 10.16 -7.62 0.98
N LYS A 122 9.51 -7.65 2.16
CA LYS A 122 9.87 -8.48 3.32
C LYS A 122 11.32 -8.27 3.82
N MET A 123 11.88 -7.07 3.64
CA MET A 123 13.21 -6.71 4.13
C MET A 123 13.15 -6.31 5.61
N ALA A 124 13.01 -7.30 6.48
CA ALA A 124 12.65 -7.07 7.89
C ALA A 124 13.63 -6.15 8.64
N ASP A 125 14.94 -6.44 8.57
CA ASP A 125 15.96 -5.68 9.29
C ASP A 125 15.99 -4.20 8.85
N LYS A 126 15.88 -3.96 7.53
CA LYS A 126 15.81 -2.60 6.98
C LYS A 126 14.53 -1.87 7.38
N ALA A 127 13.39 -2.57 7.41
CA ALA A 127 12.12 -1.99 7.82
C ALA A 127 12.11 -1.58 9.29
N VAL A 128 12.58 -2.46 10.18
CA VAL A 128 12.67 -2.19 11.62
C VAL A 128 13.66 -1.05 11.90
N GLY A 129 14.87 -1.11 11.33
CA GLY A 129 15.85 -0.05 11.52
C GLY A 129 15.39 1.32 10.96
N LEU A 130 14.65 1.32 9.84
CA LEU A 130 14.07 2.57 9.31
C LEU A 130 12.96 3.09 10.21
N PHE A 131 12.13 2.22 10.79
CA PHE A 131 11.09 2.61 11.73
C PHE A 131 11.70 3.24 12.99
N GLU A 132 12.72 2.62 13.58
CA GLU A 132 13.44 3.17 14.74
C GLU A 132 14.03 4.55 14.43
N LYS A 133 14.70 4.69 13.27
CA LYS A 133 15.23 5.99 12.81
C LYS A 133 14.12 7.03 12.63
N MET A 134 12.98 6.65 12.05
CA MET A 134 11.83 7.54 11.93
C MET A 134 11.30 7.97 13.31
N ASP A 135 11.36 7.07 14.29
CA ASP A 135 10.91 7.32 15.66
C ASP A 135 11.82 8.30 16.39
N GLU A 136 13.14 8.10 16.31
CA GLU A 136 14.15 9.03 16.84
C GLU A 136 14.01 10.44 16.27
N MET A 137 13.58 10.55 15.01
CA MET A 137 13.30 11.81 14.33
C MET A 137 11.90 12.37 14.62
N ASN A 138 11.14 11.77 15.53
CA ASN A 138 9.75 12.13 15.88
C ASN A 138 8.81 12.18 14.66
N MET A 139 9.04 11.32 13.66
CA MET A 139 8.23 11.28 12.43
C MET A 139 7.06 10.28 12.51
N ILE A 140 6.97 9.50 13.59
CA ILE A 140 5.91 8.50 13.79
C ILE A 140 4.82 9.08 14.70
N SER A 141 3.81 9.68 14.08
CA SER A 141 2.64 10.23 14.76
C SER A 141 1.31 9.68 14.24
N LYS A 142 1.36 8.66 13.38
CA LYS A 142 0.19 8.13 12.68
C LYS A 142 0.18 6.60 12.71
N VAL A 143 -0.99 6.05 12.45
CA VAL A 143 -1.25 4.60 12.37
C VAL A 143 -0.47 3.87 11.27
N LEU A 144 -0.19 4.55 10.14
CA LEU A 144 0.33 3.90 8.93
C LEU A 144 1.70 3.20 9.10
N PRO A 145 2.74 3.82 9.72
CA PRO A 145 3.99 3.13 10.02
C PRO A 145 3.82 1.85 10.86
N PHE A 146 2.93 1.87 11.84
CA PHE A 146 2.62 0.69 12.67
C PHE A 146 1.97 -0.40 11.82
N ASN A 147 0.94 -0.06 11.04
CA ASN A 147 0.26 -1.00 10.14
C ASN A 147 1.23 -1.65 9.14
N ASN A 148 2.21 -0.90 8.63
CA ASN A 148 3.24 -1.43 7.74
C ASN A 148 4.11 -2.50 8.44
N LEU A 149 4.61 -2.21 9.64
CA LEU A 149 5.42 -3.18 10.40
C LEU A 149 4.60 -4.37 10.89
N MET A 150 3.38 -4.15 11.38
CA MET A 150 2.48 -5.23 11.78
C MET A 150 2.21 -6.19 10.60
N SER A 151 1.97 -5.64 9.40
CA SER A 151 1.79 -6.44 8.17
C SER A 151 3.04 -7.20 7.76
N LEU A 152 4.23 -6.64 8.00
CA LEU A 152 5.50 -7.33 7.78
C LEU A 152 5.68 -8.49 8.76
N TYR A 153 5.40 -8.28 10.05
CA TYR A 153 5.47 -9.34 11.07
C TYR A 153 4.53 -10.50 10.76
N MET A 154 3.28 -10.21 10.37
CA MET A 154 2.34 -11.24 9.95
C MET A 154 2.83 -12.05 8.74
N ARG A 155 3.44 -11.38 7.75
CA ARG A 155 4.00 -12.04 6.55
C ARG A 155 5.32 -12.76 6.79
N SER A 156 5.95 -12.52 7.94
CA SER A 156 7.19 -13.15 8.39
C SER A 156 6.93 -14.21 9.46
N GLU A 157 5.66 -14.59 9.68
CA GLU A 157 5.23 -15.59 10.66
C GLU A 157 5.65 -15.29 12.10
N LYS A 158 5.65 -13.99 12.47
CA LYS A 158 5.98 -13.51 13.81
C LYS A 158 4.82 -12.70 14.42
N PRO A 159 3.64 -13.30 14.64
CA PRO A 159 2.44 -12.58 15.10
C PRO A 159 2.62 -11.86 16.44
N GLU A 160 3.52 -12.31 17.31
CA GLU A 160 3.82 -11.68 18.61
C GLU A 160 4.29 -10.23 18.45
N GLY A 161 5.01 -9.92 17.36
CA GLY A 161 5.47 -8.57 17.06
C GLY A 161 4.33 -7.57 16.82
N VAL A 162 3.15 -8.05 16.37
CA VAL A 162 1.95 -7.22 16.21
C VAL A 162 1.44 -6.74 17.57
N LEU A 163 1.46 -7.61 18.59
CA LEU A 163 0.97 -7.29 19.92
C LEU A 163 1.87 -6.25 20.60
N LEU A 164 3.20 -6.38 20.43
CA LEU A 164 4.16 -5.38 20.92
C LEU A 164 3.91 -4.00 20.31
N LEU A 165 3.70 -3.94 18.99
CA LEU A 165 3.37 -2.69 18.30
C LEU A 165 2.03 -2.12 18.75
N ARG A 166 1.05 -2.95 19.08
CA ARG A 166 -0.25 -2.49 19.60
C ARG A 166 -0.11 -1.84 20.97
N GLU A 167 0.65 -2.44 21.88
CA GLU A 167 0.91 -1.83 23.18
C GLU A 167 1.67 -0.50 23.04
N GLU A 168 2.59 -0.43 22.09
CA GLU A 168 3.33 0.80 21.80
C GLU A 168 2.42 1.90 21.22
N MET A 169 1.46 1.55 20.35
CA MET A 169 0.42 2.49 19.91
C MET A 169 -0.42 3.02 21.07
N LYS A 170 -0.85 2.15 22.01
CA LYS A 170 -1.61 2.56 23.19
C LYS A 170 -0.84 3.55 24.06
N LYS A 171 0.43 3.28 24.34
CA LYS A 171 1.30 4.19 25.13
C LYS A 171 1.41 5.59 24.51
N ARG A 172 1.29 5.68 23.18
CA ARG A 172 1.42 6.92 22.40
C ARG A 172 0.07 7.56 22.07
N ASP A 173 -1.03 7.01 22.59
CA ASP A 173 -2.40 7.42 22.26
C ASP A 173 -2.67 7.47 20.74
N ILE A 174 -2.07 6.53 19.99
CA ILE A 174 -2.30 6.39 18.55
C ILE A 174 -3.48 5.45 18.34
N GLN A 175 -4.59 6.03 17.90
CA GLN A 175 -5.82 5.28 17.68
C GLN A 175 -5.67 4.29 16.51
N PRO A 176 -6.02 3.01 16.71
CA PRO A 176 -6.07 2.00 15.65
C PRO A 176 -7.07 2.38 14.56
N ASP A 177 -6.80 1.98 13.32
CA ASP A 177 -7.80 2.04 12.24
C ASP A 177 -8.38 0.64 11.95
N THR A 178 -9.37 0.59 11.05
CA THR A 178 -9.98 -0.66 10.59
C THR A 178 -8.94 -1.68 10.16
N PHE A 179 -7.88 -1.25 9.46
CA PHE A 179 -6.85 -2.15 8.99
C PHE A 179 -5.97 -2.66 10.13
N THR A 180 -5.65 -1.83 11.13
CA THR A 180 -4.98 -2.26 12.37
C THR A 180 -5.77 -3.37 13.05
N TYR A 181 -7.09 -3.20 13.19
CA TYR A 181 -7.96 -4.19 13.82
C TYR A 181 -7.99 -5.52 13.05
N THR A 182 -8.07 -5.48 11.72
CA THR A 182 -7.97 -6.70 10.89
C THR A 182 -6.64 -7.43 11.13
N ILE A 183 -5.52 -6.71 11.21
CA ILE A 183 -4.21 -7.32 11.47
C ILE A 183 -4.17 -7.95 12.86
N LEU A 184 -4.70 -7.27 13.88
CA LEU A 184 -4.76 -7.78 15.25
C LEU A 184 -5.58 -9.06 15.34
N MET A 185 -6.76 -9.10 14.73
CA MET A 185 -7.62 -10.29 14.68
C MET A 185 -6.90 -11.47 14.03
N HIS A 186 -6.24 -11.25 12.88
CA HIS A 186 -5.47 -12.30 12.22
C HIS A 186 -4.27 -12.75 13.07
N SER A 187 -3.61 -11.84 13.79
CA SER A 187 -2.51 -12.14 14.70
C SER A 187 -2.95 -13.06 15.85
N TYR A 188 -4.04 -12.71 16.54
CA TYR A 188 -4.60 -13.55 17.61
C TYR A 188 -5.07 -14.92 17.08
N SER A 189 -5.66 -14.96 15.88
CA SER A 189 -6.03 -16.22 15.21
C SER A 189 -4.81 -17.12 14.89
N ARG A 190 -3.65 -16.54 14.58
CA ARG A 190 -2.39 -17.28 14.38
C ARG A 190 -1.79 -17.79 15.69
N LEU A 191 -1.96 -17.04 16.77
CA LEU A 191 -1.51 -17.40 18.12
C LEU A 191 -2.45 -18.38 18.83
N ASN A 192 -3.61 -18.68 18.25
CA ASN A 192 -4.72 -19.40 18.89
C ASN A 192 -5.15 -18.76 20.22
N ASP A 193 -5.02 -17.44 20.35
CA ASP A 193 -5.43 -16.69 21.54
C ASP A 193 -6.87 -16.18 21.34
N ILE A 194 -7.81 -16.99 21.82
CA ILE A 194 -9.25 -16.76 21.73
C ILE A 194 -9.66 -15.54 22.53
N GLU A 195 -9.15 -15.40 23.75
CA GLU A 195 -9.50 -14.30 24.63
C GLU A 195 -9.01 -12.96 24.05
N GLY A 196 -7.82 -12.94 23.47
CA GLY A 196 -7.27 -11.77 22.77
C GLY A 196 -8.12 -11.34 21.59
N ALA A 197 -8.54 -12.29 20.75
CA ALA A 197 -9.41 -12.01 19.62
C ALA A 197 -10.79 -11.50 20.07
N GLU A 198 -11.40 -12.11 21.09
CA GLU A 198 -12.69 -11.67 21.64
C GLU A 198 -12.59 -10.26 22.25
N ARG A 199 -11.50 -9.94 22.96
CA ARG A 199 -11.26 -8.57 23.47
C ARG A 199 -11.20 -7.54 22.35
N VAL A 200 -10.47 -7.83 21.27
CA VAL A 200 -10.39 -6.93 20.11
C VAL A 200 -11.75 -6.80 19.43
N PHE A 201 -12.49 -7.89 19.28
CA PHE A 201 -13.82 -7.86 18.70
C PHE A 201 -14.80 -6.97 19.49
N GLU A 202 -14.77 -7.04 20.82
CA GLU A 202 -15.58 -6.16 21.67
C GLU A 202 -15.11 -4.69 21.63
N GLU A 203 -13.80 -4.45 21.46
CA GLU A 203 -13.27 -3.10 21.22
C GLU A 203 -13.81 -2.52 19.90
N ILE A 204 -13.77 -3.29 18.81
CA ILE A 204 -14.31 -2.90 17.49
C ILE A 204 -15.79 -2.53 17.59
N LYS A 205 -16.60 -3.37 18.27
CA LYS A 205 -18.03 -3.09 18.47
C LYS A 205 -18.29 -1.78 19.19
N ARG A 206 -17.48 -1.46 20.19
CA ARG A 206 -17.63 -0.27 21.03
C ARG A 206 -17.26 1.00 20.27
N GLU A 207 -16.15 0.96 19.54
CA GLU A 207 -15.58 2.14 18.91
C GLU A 207 -16.18 2.42 17.54
N ASN A 208 -16.45 1.37 16.76
CA ASN A 208 -16.98 1.52 15.40
C ASN A 208 -17.61 0.21 14.90
N ALA A 209 -18.86 -0.05 15.27
CA ALA A 209 -19.60 -1.26 14.88
C ALA A 209 -19.63 -1.53 13.35
N LYS A 210 -19.43 -0.51 12.50
CA LYS A 210 -19.34 -0.67 11.03
C LYS A 210 -18.05 -1.35 10.55
N VAL A 211 -17.07 -1.54 11.44
CA VAL A 211 -15.79 -2.21 11.14
C VAL A 211 -15.90 -3.73 11.26
N CYS A 212 -16.92 -4.26 11.93
CA CYS A 212 -17.23 -5.68 11.95
C CYS A 212 -17.77 -6.13 10.58
N ASP A 213 -16.89 -6.27 9.59
CA ASP A 213 -17.22 -6.86 8.30
C ASP A 213 -17.12 -8.40 8.35
N TRP A 214 -17.46 -9.05 7.25
CA TRP A 214 -17.38 -10.50 7.10
C TRP A 214 -15.97 -11.05 7.41
N THR A 215 -14.89 -10.27 7.24
CA THR A 215 -13.52 -10.70 7.53
C THR A 215 -13.26 -10.80 9.03
N THR A 216 -13.95 -9.99 9.83
CA THR A 216 -13.86 -10.05 11.30
C THR A 216 -14.48 -11.34 11.82
N TYR A 217 -15.69 -11.66 11.34
CA TYR A 217 -16.39 -12.90 11.71
C TYR A 217 -15.70 -14.15 11.15
N SER A 218 -15.07 -14.07 9.97
CA SER A 218 -14.35 -15.23 9.39
C SER A 218 -13.13 -15.59 10.22
N ASN A 219 -12.37 -14.59 10.67
CA ASN A 219 -11.22 -14.81 11.54
C ASN A 219 -11.62 -15.41 12.89
N LEU A 220 -12.76 -14.99 13.46
CA LEU A 220 -13.33 -15.59 14.68
C LEU A 220 -13.77 -17.03 14.45
N ALA A 221 -14.47 -17.33 13.35
CA ALA A 221 -14.90 -18.69 13.02
C ALA A 221 -13.69 -19.63 12.88
N VAL A 222 -12.65 -19.22 12.14
CA VAL A 222 -11.40 -19.99 12.01
C VAL A 222 -10.75 -20.26 13.38
N LEU A 223 -10.76 -19.27 14.26
CA LEU A 223 -10.19 -19.41 15.60
C LEU A 223 -11.01 -20.37 16.47
N TYR A 224 -12.34 -20.26 16.46
CA TYR A 224 -13.22 -21.16 17.22
C TYR A 224 -13.20 -22.60 16.71
N VAL A 225 -13.11 -22.81 15.39
CA VAL A 225 -12.93 -24.15 14.80
C VAL A 225 -11.65 -24.81 15.31
N LYS A 226 -10.52 -24.09 15.25
CA LYS A 226 -9.24 -24.59 15.77
C LYS A 226 -9.28 -24.91 17.26
N ALA A 227 -10.10 -24.20 18.01
CA ALA A 227 -10.29 -24.40 19.44
C ALA A 227 -11.32 -25.49 19.80
N GLY A 228 -12.04 -26.06 18.82
CA GLY A 228 -13.13 -27.02 19.07
C GLY A 228 -14.37 -26.40 19.70
N LEU A 229 -14.56 -25.07 19.61
CA LEU A 229 -15.70 -24.36 20.18
C LEU A 229 -16.87 -24.33 19.18
N HIS A 230 -17.58 -25.44 19.05
CA HIS A 230 -18.62 -25.64 18.03
C HIS A 230 -19.75 -24.59 18.11
N GLU A 231 -20.32 -24.34 19.29
CA GLU A 231 -21.41 -23.36 19.45
C GLU A 231 -21.00 -21.95 19.02
N LYS A 232 -19.80 -21.51 19.44
CA LYS A 232 -19.26 -20.19 19.07
C LYS A 232 -18.93 -20.12 17.57
N THR A 233 -18.48 -21.23 16.99
CA THR A 233 -18.22 -21.34 15.56
C THR A 233 -19.52 -21.12 14.77
N GLU A 234 -20.59 -21.85 15.10
CA GLU A 234 -21.88 -21.71 14.41
C GLU A 234 -22.43 -20.28 14.52
N LEU A 235 -22.30 -19.65 15.68
CA LEU A 235 -22.70 -18.26 15.87
C LEU A 235 -21.87 -17.31 15.00
N ALA A 236 -20.55 -17.47 14.95
CA ALA A 236 -19.68 -16.65 14.11
C ALA A 236 -19.99 -16.83 12.62
N LEU A 237 -20.27 -18.06 12.17
CA LEU A 237 -20.67 -18.36 10.78
C LEU A 237 -22.03 -17.72 10.43
N LYS A 238 -23.03 -17.82 11.31
CA LYS A 238 -24.34 -17.16 11.11
C LYS A 238 -24.20 -15.64 11.00
N MET A 239 -23.37 -15.02 11.86
CA MET A 239 -23.12 -13.58 11.79
C MET A 239 -22.37 -13.20 10.51
N LEU A 240 -21.42 -14.03 10.07
CA LEU A 240 -20.72 -13.87 8.80
C LEU A 240 -21.71 -13.86 7.63
N GLU A 241 -22.62 -14.84 7.57
CA GLU A 241 -23.63 -14.95 6.51
C GLU A 241 -24.56 -13.73 6.46
N GLN A 242 -24.95 -13.20 7.62
CA GLN A 242 -25.80 -12.02 7.72
C GLN A 242 -25.10 -10.76 7.17
N GLU A 243 -23.83 -10.55 7.50
CA GLU A 243 -23.05 -9.39 7.02
C GLU A 243 -22.67 -9.48 5.54
N MET A 244 -22.54 -10.69 5.00
CA MET A 244 -22.15 -10.94 3.62
C MET A 244 -23.18 -10.45 2.60
N GLY A 245 -24.46 -10.66 2.90
CA GLY A 245 -25.55 -10.55 1.93
C GLY A 245 -25.38 -11.47 0.71
N PRO A 246 -26.40 -11.57 -0.17
CA PRO A 246 -26.43 -12.56 -1.27
C PRO A 246 -25.47 -12.28 -2.44
N ARG A 247 -24.58 -11.28 -2.36
CA ARG A 247 -23.76 -10.81 -3.51
C ARG A 247 -22.25 -10.97 -3.35
N ASN A 248 -21.74 -11.43 -2.20
CA ASN A 248 -20.30 -11.51 -1.96
C ASN A 248 -19.74 -12.92 -2.20
N CYS A 249 -19.42 -13.26 -3.45
CA CYS A 249 -19.03 -14.61 -3.87
C CYS A 249 -17.69 -15.09 -3.29
N GLU A 250 -16.73 -14.20 -3.02
CA GLU A 250 -15.37 -14.58 -2.58
C GLU A 250 -15.36 -15.22 -1.18
N ALA A 251 -16.33 -14.89 -0.35
CA ALA A 251 -16.36 -15.34 1.03
C ALA A 251 -17.24 -16.57 1.27
N TYR A 252 -18.06 -16.98 0.29
CA TYR A 252 -18.63 -18.34 0.27
C TYR A 252 -17.55 -19.41 0.08
N HIS A 253 -16.47 -19.10 -0.63
CA HIS A 253 -15.31 -20.00 -0.73
C HIS A 253 -14.66 -20.23 0.64
N PHE A 254 -14.66 -19.21 1.51
CA PHE A 254 -14.20 -19.35 2.90
C PHE A 254 -15.15 -20.22 3.72
N LEU A 255 -16.47 -19.95 3.67
CA LEU A 255 -17.48 -20.78 4.35
C LEU A 255 -17.39 -22.25 3.95
N ILE A 256 -17.35 -22.55 2.65
CA ILE A 256 -17.23 -23.94 2.14
C ILE A 256 -15.94 -24.61 2.63
N SER A 257 -14.83 -23.87 2.70
CA SER A 257 -13.56 -24.41 3.21
C SER A 257 -13.56 -24.64 4.72
N LEU A 258 -14.36 -23.87 5.47
CA LEU A 258 -14.52 -24.01 6.91
C LEU A 258 -15.47 -25.15 7.25
N ASP A 259 -16.60 -25.25 6.57
CA ASP A 259 -17.59 -26.32 6.75
C ASP A 259 -17.03 -27.69 6.33
N ALA A 260 -16.11 -27.75 5.37
CA ALA A 260 -15.43 -28.99 5.00
C ALA A 260 -14.38 -29.47 6.03
N ASN A 261 -14.00 -28.62 6.99
CA ASN A 261 -13.03 -28.92 8.05
C ASN A 261 -13.68 -29.10 9.45
N LEU A 262 -15.01 -28.98 9.54
CA LEU A 262 -15.83 -29.34 10.70
C LEU A 262 -16.15 -30.85 10.68
#